data_AF-A0A829H5T5-F1
#
_entry.id   AF-A0A829H5T5-F1
#
_cell.length_a   1.000
_cell.length_b   1.000
_cell.length_c   1.000
_cell.angle_alpha   90.00
_cell.angle_beta   90.00
_cell.angle_gamma   90.00
#
_symmetry.space_group_name_H-M   'P 1'
#
loop_
_entity.id
_entity.type
_entity.pdbx_description
1 polymer ?
#
loop_
_entity_poly.entity_id
_entity_poly.type
_entity_poly.pdbx_seq_one_letter_code
_entity_poly.pdbx_strand_id
1 'polypeptide(L)'
;TQKLYASAGVNPVMGCLPIVIQMPFLIALYQAILRTSSLQTGTFLWMNLSQPDPLWIMQILATLFTLGTSVLSMMAQPTRNSSSWLMMIVSPVMIFVFSITLPSALAIYWVVTNAFSMIQQLLIQNPFKIRREREAKAQAEKEKNGHSSERTKKQPNGVNNNGRKQDANLSRQYDSKSHRNWSQAAWLAA
;
A
#
# COMPACT_ATOMS: atom_id res chain seq x y z
N THR A 1 -15.45 -1.69 0.91
CA THR A 1 -14.02 -1.46 1.21
C THR A 1 -13.44 -2.56 2.08
N GLN A 2 -14.00 -2.91 3.25
CA GLN A 2 -13.50 -4.03 4.09
C GLN A 2 -13.39 -5.38 3.36
N LYS A 3 -14.38 -5.75 2.53
CA LYS A 3 -14.34 -7.00 1.75
C LYS A 3 -13.20 -7.05 0.71
N LEU A 4 -12.74 -5.89 0.21
CA LEU A 4 -11.61 -5.82 -0.74
C LEU A 4 -10.26 -5.99 -0.02
N TYR A 5 -10.12 -5.43 1.19
CA TYR A 5 -8.94 -5.61 2.05
C TYR A 5 -8.84 -7.03 2.61
N ALA A 6 -9.97 -7.68 2.89
CA ALA A 6 -10.03 -9.08 3.29
C ALA A 6 -9.59 -10.03 2.16
N SER A 7 -10.03 -9.80 0.92
CA SER A 7 -9.62 -10.60 -0.25
C SER A 7 -8.14 -10.40 -0.64
N ALA A 8 -7.54 -9.27 -0.25
CA ALA A 8 -6.12 -8.96 -0.49
C ALA A 8 -5.20 -9.37 0.67
N GLY A 9 -5.73 -9.92 1.77
CA GLY A 9 -4.94 -10.39 2.92
C GLY A 9 -4.23 -9.28 3.72
N VAL A 10 -4.61 -8.01 3.54
CA VAL A 10 -3.94 -6.86 4.17
C VAL A 10 -4.70 -6.46 5.44
N ASN A 11 -4.09 -6.70 6.61
CA ASN A 11 -4.67 -6.28 7.89
C ASN A 11 -4.39 -4.78 8.15
N PRO A 12 -5.42 -3.92 8.24
CA PRO A 12 -5.25 -2.49 8.52
C PRO A 12 -4.62 -2.19 9.89
N VAL A 13 -4.65 -3.15 10.81
CA VAL A 13 -4.04 -3.04 12.16
C VAL A 13 -2.51 -3.14 12.13
N MET A 14 -1.90 -3.64 11.04
CA MET A 14 -0.43 -3.67 10.92
C MET A 14 0.20 -2.25 10.96
N GLY A 15 -0.55 -1.20 10.64
CA GLY A 15 -0.07 0.18 10.67
C GLY A 15 0.10 0.76 12.08
N CYS A 16 -0.62 0.26 13.08
CA CYS A 16 -0.52 0.75 14.47
C CYS A 16 0.40 -0.10 15.37
N LEU A 17 0.81 -1.28 14.89
CA LEU A 17 1.74 -2.16 15.59
C LEU A 17 3.06 -1.48 16.01
N PRO A 18 3.68 -0.60 15.20
CA PRO A 18 4.90 0.10 15.59
C PRO A 18 4.70 0.97 16.83
N ILE A 19 3.56 1.65 16.96
CA ILE A 19 3.28 2.54 18.09
C ILE A 19 3.13 1.73 19.38
N VAL A 20 2.44 0.59 19.32
CA VAL A 20 2.21 -0.26 20.50
C VAL A 20 3.52 -0.79 21.09
N ILE A 21 4.44 -1.22 20.23
CA ILE A 21 5.75 -1.74 20.67
C ILE A 21 6.69 -0.59 21.08
N GLN A 22 6.57 0.58 20.46
CA GLN A 22 7.42 1.74 20.75
C GLN A 22 7.17 2.36 22.13
N MET A 23 5.91 2.43 22.56
CA MET A 23 5.55 3.15 23.79
C MET A 23 6.21 2.56 25.07
N PRO A 24 6.21 1.24 25.31
CA PRO A 24 6.93 0.65 26.46
C PRO A 24 8.43 0.93 26.42
N PHE A 25 9.03 0.90 25.22
CA PHE A 25 10.46 1.14 25.06
C PHE A 25 10.84 2.59 25.43
N LEU A 26 10.06 3.58 24.99
CA LEU A 26 10.29 4.98 25.33
C LEU A 26 10.20 5.23 26.84
N ILE A 27 9.22 4.63 27.51
CA ILE A 27 9.05 4.76 28.97
C ILE A 27 10.25 4.14 29.70
N ALA A 28 10.71 2.96 29.26
CA ALA A 28 11.86 2.30 29.85
C ALA A 28 13.15 3.14 29.71
N LEU A 29 13.39 3.69 28.52
CA LEU A 29 14.55 4.54 28.27
C LEU A 29 14.50 5.84 29.09
N TYR A 30 13.34 6.50 29.13
CA TYR A 30 13.14 7.71 29.93
C TYR A 30 13.39 7.46 31.42
N GLN A 31 12.84 6.38 31.97
CA GLN A 31 13.08 5.96 33.35
C GLN A 31 14.55 5.62 33.61
N ALA A 32 15.23 4.96 32.67
CA ALA A 32 16.66 4.62 32.81
C ALA A 32 17.54 5.86 32.91
N ILE A 33 17.26 6.90 32.10
CA ILE A 33 17.97 8.18 32.15
C ILE A 33 17.75 8.86 33.50
N LEU A 34 16.49 8.92 33.97
CA LEU A 34 16.16 9.57 35.24
C LEU A 34 16.68 8.83 36.47
N ARG A 35 16.87 7.50 36.41
CA ARG A 35 17.37 6.71 37.55
C ARG A 35 18.88 6.58 37.61
N THR A 36 19.58 6.92 36.53
CA THR A 36 21.04 6.82 36.46
C THR A 36 21.67 8.16 36.72
N SER A 37 22.24 8.36 37.92
CA SER A 37 22.88 9.61 38.32
C SER A 37 23.99 10.06 37.37
N SER A 38 24.78 9.12 36.82
CA SER A 38 25.82 9.41 35.83
C SER A 38 25.28 10.00 34.51
N LEU A 39 24.03 9.69 34.14
CA LEU A 39 23.39 10.24 32.93
C LEU A 39 22.70 11.58 33.22
N GLN A 40 22.35 11.86 34.48
CA GLN A 40 21.76 13.15 34.85
C GLN A 40 22.75 14.30 34.71
N THR A 41 23.99 14.08 35.14
CA THR A 41 25.09 15.05 35.04
C THR A 41 25.95 14.84 33.80
N GLY A 42 25.68 13.80 33.01
CA GLY A 42 26.44 13.44 31.84
C GLY A 42 26.24 14.45 30.71
N THR A 43 27.35 14.96 30.19
CA THR A 43 27.39 15.77 28.97
C THR A 43 27.76 14.90 27.78
N PHE A 44 27.09 15.12 26.65
CA PHE A 44 27.42 14.48 25.38
C PHE A 44 27.45 15.54 24.29
N LEU A 45 28.58 15.64 23.57
CA LEU A 45 28.85 16.71 22.62
C LEU A 45 28.69 18.11 23.26
N TRP A 46 27.60 18.82 22.97
CA TRP A 46 27.28 20.17 23.48
C TRP A 46 26.07 20.18 24.43
N MET A 47 25.49 19.03 24.75
CA MET A 47 24.20 18.95 25.46
C MET A 47 24.29 18.08 26.73
N ASN A 48 23.39 18.36 27.68
CA ASN A 48 23.22 17.56 28.89
C ASN A 48 22.18 16.47 28.64
N LEU A 49 22.52 15.20 28.91
CA LEU A 49 21.69 14.05 28.54
C LEU A 49 20.31 14.03 29.20
N SER A 50 20.19 14.59 30.40
CA SER A 50 18.93 14.66 31.15
C SER A 50 18.13 15.94 30.93
N GLN A 51 18.69 16.94 30.26
CA GLN A 51 18.01 18.21 29.96
C GLN A 51 17.63 18.24 28.48
N PRO A 52 16.65 19.06 28.07
CA PRO A 52 16.36 19.29 26.65
C PRO A 52 17.59 19.80 25.88
N ASP A 53 17.70 19.43 24.60
CA ASP A 53 18.78 19.91 23.72
C ASP A 53 18.61 21.42 23.47
N PRO A 54 19.58 22.27 23.84
CA PRO A 54 19.47 23.72 23.64
C PRO A 54 19.51 24.14 22.16
N LEU A 55 20.08 23.33 21.27
CA LEU A 55 20.26 23.68 19.86
C LEU A 55 19.27 22.98 18.92
N TRP A 56 18.48 22.03 19.44
CA TRP A 56 17.54 21.17 18.68
C TRP A 56 18.16 20.43 17.48
N ILE A 57 19.49 20.38 17.37
CA ILE A 57 20.21 19.82 16.23
C ILE A 57 19.89 18.34 16.10
N MET A 58 19.88 17.60 17.22
CA MET A 58 19.58 16.17 17.20
C MET A 58 18.15 15.91 16.75
N GLN A 59 17.22 16.77 17.15
CA GLN A 59 15.82 16.58 16.81
C GLN A 59 15.53 16.92 15.35
N ILE A 60 16.18 17.95 14.81
CA ILE A 60 16.15 18.27 13.38
C ILE A 60 16.72 17.08 12.58
N LEU A 61 17.87 16.55 13.00
CA LEU A 61 18.53 15.42 12.33
C LEU A 61 17.65 14.16 12.32
N ALA A 62 17.03 13.81 13.45
CA ALA A 62 16.10 12.68 13.53
C ALA A 62 14.89 12.87 12.59
N THR A 63 14.36 14.08 12.53
CA THR A 63 13.24 14.44 11.66
C THR A 63 13.62 14.32 10.19
N LEU A 64 14.83 14.75 9.81
CA LEU A 64 15.37 14.57 8.47
C LEU A 64 15.52 13.10 8.09
N PHE A 65 16.04 12.26 9.00
CA PHE A 65 16.11 10.81 8.74
C PHE A 65 14.72 10.17 8.59
N THR A 66 13.74 10.63 9.37
CA THR A 66 12.35 10.14 9.28
C THR A 66 11.73 10.53 7.95
N LEU A 67 11.91 11.78 7.52
CA LEU A 67 11.47 12.25 6.21
C LEU A 67 12.17 11.50 5.08
N GLY A 68 13.48 11.29 5.18
CA GLY A 68 14.24 10.49 4.22
C GLY A 68 13.67 9.08 4.09
N THR A 69 13.49 8.37 5.20
CA THR A 69 12.91 7.02 5.23
C THR A 69 11.49 6.99 4.66
N SER A 70 10.69 8.02 4.94
CA SER A 70 9.32 8.13 4.44
C SER A 70 9.27 8.40 2.94
N VAL A 71 10.17 9.24 2.43
CA VAL A 71 10.35 9.48 0.98
C VAL A 71 10.77 8.19 0.27
N LEU A 72 11.75 7.46 0.83
CA LEU A 72 12.18 6.15 0.30
C LEU A 72 11.02 5.15 0.26
N SER A 73 10.22 5.10 1.31
CA SER A 73 9.04 4.24 1.40
C SER A 73 7.97 4.64 0.38
N MET A 74 7.76 5.94 0.14
CA MET A 74 6.80 6.42 -0.85
C MET A 74 7.24 6.08 -2.28
N MET A 75 8.55 6.11 -2.57
CA MET A 75 9.09 5.62 -3.85
C MET A 75 8.82 4.11 -4.05
N ALA A 76 8.67 3.35 -2.97
CA ALA A 76 8.31 1.94 -3.02
C ALA A 76 6.80 1.67 -3.26
N GLN A 77 5.92 2.70 -3.26
CA GLN A 77 4.47 2.53 -3.42
C GLN A 77 3.98 2.76 -4.87
N PRO A 78 2.96 2.01 -5.35
CA PRO A 78 2.52 2.05 -6.75
C PRO A 78 1.65 3.26 -7.11
N THR A 79 1.02 3.90 -6.13
CA THR A 79 0.15 5.06 -6.33
C THR A 79 0.60 6.20 -5.41
N ARG A 80 0.99 7.34 -6.00
CA ARG A 80 1.32 8.55 -5.24
C ARG A 80 0.05 9.39 -5.10
N ASN A 81 -0.67 9.20 -4.00
CA ASN A 81 -1.84 10.03 -3.68
C ASN A 81 -1.38 11.32 -3.00
N SER A 82 -1.95 12.48 -3.38
CA SER A 82 -1.61 13.78 -2.79
C SER A 82 -1.81 13.82 -1.28
N SER A 83 -2.81 13.08 -0.76
CA SER A 83 -3.06 12.92 0.67
C SER A 83 -1.93 12.19 1.41
N SER A 84 -1.22 11.27 0.75
CA SER A 84 -0.09 10.54 1.35
C SER A 84 1.11 11.44 1.64
N TRP A 85 1.29 12.49 0.83
CA TRP A 85 2.38 13.46 1.03
C TRP A 85 2.16 14.33 2.27
N LEU A 86 0.91 14.72 2.54
CA LEU A 86 0.55 15.44 3.77
C LEU A 86 0.84 14.60 5.01
N MET A 87 0.45 13.31 5.02
CA MET A 87 0.73 12.41 6.15
C MET A 87 2.24 12.21 6.38
N MET A 88 3.02 12.18 5.30
CA MET A 88 4.48 12.06 5.34
C MET A 88 5.15 13.23 6.07
N ILE A 89 4.64 14.44 5.90
CA ILE A 89 5.26 15.65 6.49
C ILE A 89 4.68 15.92 7.88
N VAL A 90 3.36 15.79 8.04
CA VAL A 90 2.68 16.14 9.30
C VAL A 90 3.16 15.25 10.45
N SER A 91 3.31 13.95 10.22
CA SER A 91 3.72 13.00 11.28
C SER A 91 5.07 13.34 11.92
N PRO A 92 6.18 13.47 11.16
CA PRO A 92 7.48 13.80 11.74
C PRO A 92 7.55 15.22 12.31
N VAL A 93 6.83 16.19 11.74
CA VAL A 93 6.77 17.56 12.28
C VAL A 93 6.08 17.60 13.64
N MET A 94 4.98 16.86 13.82
CA MET A 94 4.31 16.77 15.12
C MET A 94 5.20 16.13 16.19
N ILE A 95 5.91 15.05 15.85
CA ILE A 95 6.86 14.39 16.76
C ILE A 95 8.04 15.33 17.08
N PHE A 96 8.51 16.10 16.12
CA PHE A 96 9.55 17.12 16.32
C PHE A 96 9.14 18.14 17.40
N VAL A 97 7.95 18.75 17.26
CA VAL A 97 7.46 19.77 18.21
C VAL A 97 7.26 19.17 19.61
N PHE A 98 6.74 17.94 19.71
CA PHE A 98 6.63 17.27 21.01
C PHE A 98 8.01 17.02 21.65
N SER A 99 8.98 16.64 20.83
CA SER A 99 10.29 16.24 21.30
C SER A 99 11.18 17.37 21.81
N ILE A 100 10.95 18.64 21.45
CA ILE A 100 11.79 19.75 21.94
C ILE A 100 11.72 19.91 23.47
N THR A 101 10.69 19.35 24.10
CA THR A 101 10.47 19.39 25.55
C THR A 101 11.07 18.18 26.30
N LEU A 102 11.55 17.18 25.57
CA LEU A 102 12.06 15.94 26.14
C LEU A 102 13.57 15.98 26.37
N PRO A 103 14.12 15.11 27.25
CA PRO A 103 15.56 15.03 27.47
C PRO A 103 16.33 14.71 26.18
N SER A 104 17.48 15.34 26.03
CA SER A 104 18.32 15.23 24.83
C SER A 104 18.81 13.80 24.54
N ALA A 105 18.92 12.95 25.57
CA ALA A 105 19.19 11.52 25.40
C ALA A 105 18.12 10.79 24.57
N LEU A 106 16.84 11.21 24.62
CA LEU A 106 15.80 10.65 23.76
C LEU A 106 16.01 11.08 22.29
N ALA A 107 16.50 12.29 22.05
CA ALA A 107 16.80 12.77 20.70
C ALA A 107 17.92 11.93 20.06
N ILE A 108 18.99 11.61 20.82
CA ILE A 108 20.06 10.72 20.34
C ILE A 108 19.48 9.36 19.95
N TYR A 109 18.63 8.79 20.80
CA TYR A 109 17.97 7.52 20.50
C TYR A 109 17.15 7.58 19.20
N TRP A 110 16.39 8.65 18.98
CA TRP A 110 15.64 8.84 17.74
C TRP A 110 16.55 8.96 16.52
N VAL A 111 17.65 9.70 16.62
CA VAL A 111 18.64 9.81 15.53
C VAL A 111 19.17 8.44 15.16
N VAL A 112 19.66 7.67 16.14
CA VAL A 112 20.26 6.35 15.91
C VAL A 112 19.25 5.37 15.33
N THR A 113 18.04 5.34 15.90
CA THR A 113 16.99 4.40 15.46
C THR A 113 16.48 4.75 14.06
N ASN A 114 16.30 6.03 13.74
CA ASN A 114 15.89 6.47 12.41
C ASN A 114 16.99 6.26 11.37
N ALA A 115 18.25 6.50 11.72
CA ALA A 115 19.38 6.20 10.85
C ALA A 115 19.46 4.70 10.54
N PHE A 116 19.35 3.85 11.57
CA PHE A 116 19.32 2.41 11.40
C PHE A 116 18.14 1.97 10.52
N SER A 117 16.94 2.49 10.78
CA SER A 117 15.74 2.20 9.99
C SER A 117 15.91 2.60 8.53
N MET A 118 16.51 3.76 8.25
CA MET A 118 16.80 4.23 6.90
C MET A 118 17.78 3.30 6.17
N ILE A 119 18.85 2.87 6.87
CA ILE A 119 19.82 1.92 6.33
C ILE A 119 19.13 0.58 6.05
N GLN A 120 18.35 0.05 6.99
CA GLN A 120 17.58 -1.18 6.81
C GLN A 120 16.61 -1.06 5.62
N GLN A 121 15.93 0.07 5.47
CA GLN A 121 15.04 0.35 4.34
C GLN A 121 15.80 0.29 3.01
N LEU A 122 17.00 0.85 2.95
CA LEU A 122 17.84 0.83 1.76
C LEU A 122 18.38 -0.56 1.42
N LEU A 123 18.78 -1.34 2.44
CA LEU A 123 19.37 -2.67 2.25
C LEU A 123 18.32 -3.74 1.96
N ILE A 124 17.29 -3.84 2.79
CA ILE A 124 16.28 -4.91 2.71
C ILE A 124 15.17 -4.56 1.72
N GLN A 125 14.61 -3.36 1.87
CA GLN A 125 13.47 -2.90 1.06
C GLN A 125 13.91 -1.93 -0.03
N ASN A 126 15.03 -2.24 -0.71
CA ASN A 126 15.66 -1.35 -1.67
C ASN A 126 14.62 -0.82 -2.69
N PRO A 127 14.21 0.46 -2.59
CA PRO A 127 13.09 0.99 -3.36
C PRO A 127 13.39 0.98 -4.87
N PHE A 128 14.67 1.03 -5.26
CA PHE A 128 15.09 0.97 -6.66
C PHE A 128 14.90 -0.40 -7.29
N LYS A 129 14.99 -1.49 -6.52
CA LYS A 129 14.69 -2.85 -7.01
C LYS A 129 13.18 -3.03 -7.16
N ILE A 130 12.43 -2.62 -6.14
CA ILE A 130 10.96 -2.74 -6.10
C ILE A 130 10.29 -1.92 -7.21
N ARG A 131 10.86 -0.76 -7.59
CA ARG A 131 10.39 0.04 -8.73
C ARG A 131 10.58 -0.66 -10.07
N ARG A 132 11.78 -1.21 -10.33
CA ARG A 132 12.10 -1.93 -11.57
C ARG A 132 11.19 -3.14 -11.79
N GLU A 133 10.97 -3.93 -10.75
CA GLU A 133 10.06 -5.09 -10.82
C GLU A 133 8.61 -4.67 -11.13
N ARG A 134 8.15 -3.53 -10.60
CA ARG A 134 6.81 -3.00 -10.89
C ARG A 134 6.67 -2.43 -12.29
N GLU A 135 7.67 -1.68 -12.75
CA GLU A 135 7.70 -1.14 -14.12
C GLU A 135 7.69 -2.28 -15.15
N ALA A 136 8.47 -3.34 -14.92
CA ALA A 136 8.47 -4.54 -15.75
C ALA A 136 7.10 -5.26 -15.75
N LYS A 137 6.45 -5.40 -14.59
CA LYS A 137 5.09 -5.98 -14.50
C LYS A 137 4.05 -5.13 -15.24
N ALA A 138 4.10 -3.80 -15.11
CA ALA A 138 3.19 -2.89 -15.78
C ALA A 138 3.37 -2.90 -17.31
N GLN A 139 4.60 -3.06 -17.80
CA GLN A 139 4.88 -3.22 -19.23
C GLN A 139 4.35 -4.56 -19.75
N ALA A 140 4.60 -5.66 -19.05
CA ALA A 140 4.11 -6.99 -19.44
C ALA A 140 2.56 -7.05 -19.49
N GLU A 141 1.87 -6.32 -18.59
CA GLU A 141 0.41 -6.23 -18.61
C GLU A 141 -0.11 -5.39 -19.78
N LYS A 142 0.57 -4.28 -20.12
CA LYS A 142 0.26 -3.48 -21.32
C LYS A 142 0.46 -4.27 -22.62
N GLU A 143 1.51 -5.08 -22.71
CA GLU A 143 1.77 -5.94 -23.86
C GLU A 143 0.70 -7.02 -24.01
N LYS A 144 0.29 -7.68 -22.91
CA LYS A 144 -0.81 -8.67 -22.91
C LYS A 144 -2.16 -8.05 -23.32
N ASN A 145 -2.47 -6.85 -22.81
CA ASN A 145 -3.70 -6.14 -23.15
C ASN A 145 -3.69 -5.60 -24.59
N GLY A 146 -2.52 -5.14 -25.07
CA GLY A 146 -2.30 -4.74 -26.45
C GLY A 146 -2.47 -5.89 -27.45
N HIS A 147 -1.89 -7.06 -27.15
CA HIS A 147 -2.05 -8.27 -27.97
C HIS A 147 -3.49 -8.81 -27.96
N SER A 148 -4.22 -8.69 -26.85
CA SER A 148 -5.64 -9.08 -26.79
C SER A 148 -6.54 -8.15 -27.61
N SER A 149 -6.25 -6.85 -27.61
CA SER A 149 -6.94 -5.86 -28.45
C SER A 149 -6.64 -6.07 -29.94
N GLU A 150 -5.40 -6.43 -30.30
CA GLU A 150 -5.01 -6.72 -31.68
C GLU A 150 -5.56 -8.07 -32.20
N ARG A 151 -5.64 -9.11 -31.36
CA ARG A 151 -6.32 -10.37 -31.69
C ARG A 151 -7.84 -10.19 -31.88
N THR A 152 -8.46 -9.28 -31.13
CA THR A 152 -9.88 -8.94 -31.29
C THR A 152 -10.13 -8.16 -32.59
N LYS A 153 -9.17 -7.34 -33.05
CA LYS A 153 -9.23 -6.63 -34.34
C LYS A 153 -8.86 -7.51 -35.56
N LYS A 154 -8.09 -8.57 -35.38
CA LYS A 154 -7.69 -9.53 -36.43
C LYS A 154 -8.63 -10.74 -36.56
N GLN A 155 -9.80 -10.76 -35.90
CA GLN A 155 -10.88 -11.63 -36.35
C GLN A 155 -11.46 -11.02 -37.64
N PRO A 156 -11.43 -11.73 -38.78
CA PRO A 156 -11.98 -11.20 -40.01
C PRO A 156 -13.47 -10.96 -39.79
N ASN A 157 -13.89 -9.73 -40.05
CA ASN A 157 -15.28 -9.30 -40.02
C ASN A 157 -16.01 -10.00 -41.19
N GLY A 158 -16.38 -11.25 -40.96
CA GLY A 158 -16.97 -12.15 -41.95
C GLY A 158 -18.19 -12.87 -41.38
N VAL A 159 -19.04 -12.17 -40.63
CA VAL A 159 -20.36 -12.68 -40.27
C VAL A 159 -21.31 -12.35 -41.42
N ASN A 160 -21.41 -13.28 -42.37
CA ASN A 160 -22.43 -13.27 -43.41
C ASN A 160 -23.82 -13.38 -42.73
N ASN A 161 -24.59 -12.30 -42.77
CA ASN A 161 -25.91 -12.17 -42.13
C ASN A 161 -27.03 -13.00 -42.79
N ASN A 162 -26.68 -13.97 -43.63
CA ASN A 162 -27.64 -14.86 -44.30
C ASN A 162 -28.00 -16.12 -43.48
N GLY A 163 -27.16 -16.55 -42.53
CA GLY A 163 -27.47 -17.70 -41.66
C GLY A 163 -28.63 -17.42 -40.70
N ARG A 164 -28.55 -16.32 -39.93
CA ARG A 164 -29.57 -15.97 -38.91
C ARG A 164 -31.02 -15.88 -39.41
N LYS A 165 -31.23 -15.60 -40.71
CA LYS A 165 -32.57 -15.56 -41.29
C LYS A 165 -33.11 -16.95 -41.63
N GLN A 166 -32.26 -17.93 -41.93
CA GLN A 166 -32.66 -19.32 -42.16
C GLN A 166 -33.01 -20.02 -40.84
N ASP A 167 -32.21 -19.79 -39.78
CA ASP A 167 -32.41 -20.39 -38.46
C ASP A 167 -33.75 -19.96 -37.85
N ALA A 168 -34.05 -18.65 -37.93
CA ALA A 168 -35.28 -18.07 -37.40
C ALA A 168 -36.54 -18.56 -38.16
N ASN A 169 -36.43 -18.82 -39.46
CA ASN A 169 -37.53 -19.37 -40.26
C ASN A 169 -37.72 -20.87 -40.00
N LEU A 170 -36.65 -21.64 -39.77
CA LEU A 170 -36.73 -23.06 -39.44
C LEU A 170 -37.44 -23.28 -38.11
N SER A 171 -37.10 -22.48 -37.08
CA SER A 171 -37.75 -22.56 -35.77
C SER A 171 -39.22 -22.14 -35.81
N ARG A 172 -39.60 -21.15 -36.63
CA ARG A 172 -41.02 -20.79 -36.85
C ARG A 172 -41.80 -21.86 -37.61
N GLN A 173 -41.15 -22.56 -38.55
CA GLN A 173 -41.78 -23.64 -39.31
C GLN A 173 -41.97 -24.91 -38.48
N TYR A 174 -41.06 -25.21 -37.55
CA TYR A 174 -41.19 -26.32 -36.61
C TYR A 174 -42.33 -26.09 -35.61
N ASP A 175 -42.43 -24.88 -35.05
CA ASP A 175 -43.45 -24.52 -34.06
C ASP A 175 -44.89 -24.62 -34.64
N SER A 176 -45.07 -24.16 -35.89
CA SER A 176 -46.34 -24.25 -36.64
C SER A 176 -46.82 -25.68 -36.92
N LYS A 177 -45.90 -26.66 -37.00
CA LYS A 177 -46.25 -28.07 -37.20
C LYS A 177 -46.52 -28.80 -35.89
N SER A 178 -45.95 -28.37 -34.77
CA SER A 178 -46.17 -29.02 -33.47
C SER A 178 -47.60 -28.81 -32.95
N HIS A 179 -48.17 -27.62 -33.18
CA HIS A 179 -49.53 -27.30 -32.73
C HIS A 179 -50.66 -27.93 -33.56
N ARG A 180 -50.37 -28.53 -34.72
CA ARG A 180 -51.39 -29.13 -35.60
C ARG A 180 -51.66 -30.62 -35.32
N ASN A 181 -50.78 -31.28 -34.57
CA ASN A 181 -50.88 -32.73 -34.29
C ASN A 181 -51.56 -33.06 -32.94
N TRP A 182 -51.74 -32.08 -32.04
CA TRP A 182 -52.39 -32.32 -30.74
C TRP A 182 -53.93 -32.31 -30.81
N SER A 183 -54.53 -31.74 -31.85
CA SER A 183 -55.98 -31.73 -32.03
C SER A 183 -56.55 -33.01 -32.63
N GLN A 184 -55.72 -33.91 -33.17
CA GLN A 184 -56.14 -35.25 -33.65
C GLN A 184 -55.74 -36.38 -32.68
N ALA A 185 -54.73 -36.19 -31.84
CA ALA A 185 -54.29 -37.22 -30.88
C ALA A 185 -55.18 -37.35 -29.62
N ALA A 186 -56.07 -36.39 -29.36
CA ALA A 186 -56.95 -36.40 -28.18
C ALA A 186 -58.17 -37.33 -28.28
N TRP A 187 -58.42 -37.97 -29.44
CA TRP A 187 -59.57 -38.86 -29.67
C TRP A 187 -59.24 -40.37 -29.67
N LEU A 188 -57.97 -40.76 -29.45
CA LEU A 188 -57.54 -42.16 -29.45
C LEU A 188 -57.00 -42.65 -28.09
N ALA A 189 -57.26 -41.90 -27.01
CA ALA A 189 -56.85 -42.25 -25.65
C ALA A 189 -57.99 -42.11 -24.61
N ALA A 190 -59.22 -42.41 -25.03
CA ALA A 190 -60.39 -42.65 -24.18
C ALA A 190 -61.03 -43.98 -24.61
#